data_AF-A0A3R7D8Z6-F1
#
_entry.id   AF-A0A3R7D8Z6-F1
#
_cell.length_a   1.000
_cell.length_b   1.000
_cell.length_c   1.000
_cell.angle_alpha   90.00
_cell.angle_beta   90.00
_cell.angle_gamma   90.00
#
_symmetry.space_group_name_H-M   'P 1'
#
loop_
_entity.id
_entity.type
_entity.pdbx_description
1 polymer ?
#
loop_
_entity_poly.entity_id
_entity_poly.type
_entity_poly.pdbx_seq_one_letter_code
_entity_poly.pdbx_strand_id
1 'polypeptide(L)'
;MGGQTYYGGYIWTNHALQRLKERGLSQEMAWEAFEHPDRFFKGKQSGTVEYQKKFGSSKVTIIARQNESRGLASCRNNESRGLASCRNNESRGLASCRNNEKAEWIVLSCWIDPPLPGSIDDKKKKAYQKYIKTGFWGKFWIEIKCQLFGQEY
;
A
#
# COMPACT_ATOMS: atom_id res chain seq x y z
N MET A 1 -2.01 6.40 -16.62
CA MET A 1 -2.64 7.43 -15.76
C MET A 1 -2.06 7.27 -14.35
N GLY A 2 -1.36 8.27 -13.83
CA GLY A 2 -0.90 8.27 -12.44
C GLY A 2 -2.07 8.68 -11.54
N GLY A 3 -2.30 7.95 -10.45
CA GLY A 3 -3.35 8.30 -9.50
C GLY A 3 -3.03 9.60 -8.76
N GLN A 4 -4.06 10.32 -8.33
CA GLN A 4 -3.88 11.56 -7.57
C GLN A 4 -3.54 11.23 -6.12
N THR A 5 -2.56 11.92 -5.55
CA THR A 5 -2.18 11.78 -4.13
C THR A 5 -3.24 12.33 -3.18
N TYR A 6 -4.20 13.10 -3.68
CA TYR A 6 -5.37 13.55 -2.96
C TYR A 6 -6.62 13.18 -3.74
N TYR A 7 -7.51 12.39 -3.15
CA TYR A 7 -8.75 11.97 -3.79
C TYR A 7 -9.82 11.69 -2.74
N GLY A 8 -11.02 12.25 -2.94
CA GLY A 8 -12.16 12.06 -2.05
C GLY A 8 -11.97 12.60 -0.63
N GLY A 9 -11.11 13.61 -0.44
CA GLY A 9 -10.78 14.16 0.88
C GLY A 9 -9.70 13.41 1.65
N TYR A 10 -9.05 12.42 1.03
CA TYR A 10 -8.02 11.59 1.66
C TYR A 10 -6.67 11.68 0.97
N ILE A 11 -5.61 11.45 1.75
CA ILE A 11 -4.24 11.41 1.27
C ILE A 11 -3.89 9.97 0.87
N TRP A 12 -3.51 9.77 -0.38
CA TRP A 12 -3.07 8.49 -0.93
C TRP A 12 -1.56 8.44 -1.00
N THR A 13 -0.96 7.48 -0.29
CA THR A 13 0.48 7.25 -0.39
C THR A 13 0.85 6.72 -1.77
N ASN A 14 2.08 7.00 -2.23
CA ASN A 14 2.60 6.43 -3.48
C ASN A 14 2.53 4.90 -3.49
N HIS A 15 2.73 4.27 -2.32
CA HIS A 15 2.58 2.83 -2.17
C HIS A 15 1.14 2.37 -2.44
N ALA A 16 0.14 3.04 -1.86
CA ALA A 16 -1.27 2.74 -2.13
C ALA A 16 -1.61 2.89 -3.61
N LEU A 17 -1.19 3.98 -4.25
CA LEU A 17 -1.42 4.22 -5.69
C LEU A 17 -0.78 3.14 -6.57
N GLN A 18 0.45 2.73 -6.23
CA GLN A 18 1.12 1.64 -6.91
C GLN A 18 0.33 0.33 -6.76
N ARG A 19 -0.13 0.00 -5.56
CA ARG A 19 -0.93 -1.20 -5.30
C ARG A 19 -2.25 -1.20 -6.07
N LEU A 20 -2.91 -0.06 -6.19
CA LEU A 20 -4.12 0.06 -7.00
C LEU A 20 -3.82 -0.28 -8.47
N LYS A 21 -2.76 0.31 -9.02
CA LYS A 21 -2.33 0.06 -10.40
C LYS A 21 -1.94 -1.40 -10.65
N GLU A 22 -1.14 -2.00 -9.77
CA GLU A 22 -0.71 -3.40 -9.88
C GLU A 22 -1.89 -4.39 -9.88
N ARG A 23 -2.98 -4.01 -9.22
CA ARG A 23 -4.16 -4.85 -9.01
C ARG A 23 -5.33 -4.52 -9.93
N GLY A 24 -5.19 -3.50 -10.79
CA GLY A 24 -6.27 -3.04 -11.66
C GLY A 24 -7.47 -2.45 -10.89
N LEU A 25 -7.22 -1.90 -9.69
CA LEU A 25 -8.24 -1.24 -8.88
C LEU A 25 -8.28 0.26 -9.21
N SER A 26 -9.48 0.82 -9.35
CA SER A 26 -9.65 2.27 -9.45
C SER A 26 -9.58 2.92 -8.06
N GLN A 27 -9.12 4.18 -8.00
CA GLN A 27 -9.16 4.96 -6.77
C GLN A 27 -10.60 5.15 -6.27
N GLU A 28 -11.57 5.27 -7.19
CA GLU A 28 -13.01 5.33 -6.90
C GLU A 28 -13.49 4.11 -6.10
N MET A 29 -13.16 2.89 -6.57
CA MET A 29 -13.57 1.65 -5.89
C MET A 29 -12.93 1.55 -4.50
N ALA A 30 -11.69 1.98 -4.37
CA ALA A 30 -10.99 2.00 -3.10
C ALA A 30 -11.53 3.07 -2.14
N TRP A 31 -11.92 4.24 -2.66
CA TRP A 31 -12.61 5.29 -1.91
C TRP A 31 -13.99 4.83 -1.43
N GLU A 32 -14.77 4.18 -2.29
CA GLU A 32 -16.09 3.64 -1.95
C GLU A 32 -16.01 2.54 -0.89
N ALA A 33 -14.93 1.75 -0.89
CA ALA A 33 -14.63 0.76 0.15
C ALA A 33 -14.28 1.38 1.51
N PHE A 34 -13.71 2.59 1.48
CA PHE A 34 -13.34 3.32 2.67
C PHE A 34 -14.53 4.08 3.28
N GLU A 35 -15.32 4.76 2.45
CA GLU A 35 -16.46 5.59 2.89
C GLU A 35 -17.68 4.75 3.28
N HIS A 36 -17.92 3.63 2.59
CA HIS A 36 -19.05 2.74 2.83
C HIS A 36 -18.60 1.29 3.06
N PRO A 37 -17.83 1.02 4.12
CA PRO A 37 -17.31 -0.31 4.41
C PRO A 37 -18.43 -1.25 4.89
N ASP A 38 -18.37 -2.52 4.50
CA ASP A 38 -19.23 -3.55 5.08
C ASP A 38 -18.75 -3.92 6.50
N ARG A 39 -17.42 -3.91 6.70
CA ARG A 39 -16.76 -4.27 7.95
C ARG A 39 -15.51 -3.43 8.14
N PHE A 40 -15.20 -3.13 9.39
CA PHE A 40 -13.92 -2.52 9.76
C PHE A 40 -13.29 -3.30 10.92
N PHE A 41 -11.96 -3.38 10.91
CA PHE A 41 -11.17 -4.05 11.93
C PHE A 41 -10.04 -3.14 12.39
N LYS A 42 -9.62 -3.31 13.65
CA LYS A 42 -8.36 -2.72 14.09
C LYS A 42 -7.23 -3.37 13.31
N GLY A 43 -6.42 -2.56 12.63
CA GLY A 43 -5.31 -3.06 11.83
C GLY A 43 -4.20 -3.64 12.70
N LYS A 44 -3.33 -4.43 12.08
CA LYS A 44 -2.18 -5.06 12.78
C LYS A 44 -1.17 -4.06 13.33
N GLN A 45 -1.09 -2.87 12.73
CA GLN A 45 -0.19 -1.81 13.14
C GLN A 45 -0.94 -0.83 14.05
N SER A 46 -0.23 -0.27 15.03
CA SER A 46 -0.83 0.71 15.93
C SER A 46 -1.35 1.93 15.16
N GLY A 47 -2.59 2.33 15.44
CA GLY A 47 -3.26 3.45 14.77
C GLY A 47 -3.76 3.18 13.36
N THR A 48 -3.68 1.94 12.84
CA THR A 48 -4.26 1.59 11.54
C THR A 48 -5.63 0.92 11.69
N VAL A 49 -6.48 1.12 10.68
CA VAL A 49 -7.81 0.52 10.57
C VAL A 49 -7.92 -0.13 9.19
N GLU A 50 -8.48 -1.34 9.18
CA GLU A 50 -8.72 -2.15 7.99
C GLU A 50 -10.20 -2.07 7.63
N TYR A 51 -10.51 -1.45 6.49
CA TYR A 51 -11.85 -1.33 5.94
C TYR A 51 -12.05 -2.38 4.86
N GLN A 52 -13.14 -3.14 4.93
CA GLN A 52 -13.45 -4.19 3.97
C GLN A 52 -14.81 -3.94 3.33
N LYS A 53 -14.86 -4.04 2.00
CA LYS A 53 -16.09 -3.98 1.21
C LYS A 53 -16.10 -5.07 0.16
N LYS A 54 -17.25 -5.69 -0.04
CA LYS A 54 -17.47 -6.70 -1.08
C LYS A 54 -17.99 -6.03 -2.35
N PHE A 55 -17.35 -6.35 -3.46
CA PHE A 55 -17.76 -6.00 -4.82
C PHE A 55 -18.00 -7.30 -5.59
N GLY A 56 -19.26 -7.74 -5.65
CA GLY A 56 -19.62 -9.02 -6.25
C GLY A 56 -18.94 -10.20 -5.54
N SER A 57 -18.10 -10.94 -6.26
CA SER A 57 -17.34 -12.08 -5.74
C SER A 57 -16.00 -11.71 -5.11
N SER A 58 -15.57 -10.46 -5.25
CA SER A 58 -14.29 -9.98 -4.75
C SER A 58 -14.46 -9.09 -3.53
N LYS A 59 -13.46 -9.13 -2.65
CA LYS A 59 -13.40 -8.32 -1.43
C LYS A 59 -12.25 -7.34 -1.55
N VAL A 60 -12.54 -6.05 -1.46
CA VAL A 60 -11.57 -4.97 -1.41
C VAL A 60 -11.28 -4.64 0.04
N THR A 61 -10.00 -4.56 0.41
CA THR A 61 -9.52 -4.21 1.75
C THR A 61 -8.63 -3.00 1.68
N ILE A 62 -8.93 -1.97 2.47
CA ILE A 62 -8.17 -0.73 2.55
C ILE A 62 -7.57 -0.62 3.94
N ILE A 63 -6.27 -0.34 4.00
CA ILE A 63 -5.56 -0.04 5.24
C ILE A 63 -5.34 1.46 5.27
N ALA A 64 -5.91 2.10 6.29
CA ALA A 64 -5.76 3.54 6.49
C ALA A 64 -5.34 3.84 7.91
N ARG A 65 -4.77 5.03 8.10
CA ARG A 65 -4.43 5.59 9.39
C ARG A 65 -4.94 7.02 9.44
N GLN A 66 -5.57 7.39 10.55
CA GLN A 66 -5.89 8.79 10.78
C GLN A 66 -4.61 9.53 11.13
N ASN A 67 -4.39 10.67 10.48
CA ASN A 67 -3.27 11.53 10.84
C ASN A 67 -3.57 12.17 12.20
N GLU A 68 -2.77 11.83 13.20
CA GLU A 68 -2.80 12.53 14.48
C GLU A 68 -2.12 13.88 14.25
N SER A 69 -2.79 14.98 14.56
CA SER A 69 -2.31 16.36 14.42
C SER A 69 -1.17 16.71 15.41
N ARG A 70 -0.31 15.75 15.73
CA ARG A 70 0.87 15.91 16.58
C ARG A 70 2.12 15.38 15.87
N GLY A 71 2.79 16.30 15.17
CA GLY A 71 4.24 16.35 15.15
C GLY A 71 5.01 15.31 14.34
N LEU A 72 4.46 14.73 13.27
CA LEU A 72 5.26 13.97 12.30
C LEU A 72 5.74 14.85 11.15
N ALA A 73 6.58 15.83 11.49
CA ALA A 73 7.69 16.18 10.62
C ALA A 73 8.72 15.04 10.68
N SER A 74 8.39 13.87 10.11
CA SER A 74 9.42 12.88 9.78
C SER A 74 9.93 13.22 8.39
N CYS A 75 10.76 14.27 8.34
CA CYS A 75 11.73 14.44 7.28
C CYS A 75 12.64 13.22 7.33
N ARG A 76 12.37 12.22 6.48
CA ARG A 76 13.20 11.03 6.38
C ARG A 76 14.34 11.30 5.39
N ASN A 77 15.32 12.08 5.81
CA ASN A 77 16.63 12.11 5.15
C ASN A 77 17.60 11.44 6.11
N ASN A 78 17.83 10.16 5.89
CA ASN A 78 18.84 9.41 6.61
C ASN A 78 20.20 9.85 6.07
N GLU A 79 20.84 10.82 6.70
CA GLU A 79 22.28 10.81 6.96
C GLU A 79 22.67 11.93 7.93
N SER A 80 23.11 11.50 9.12
CA SER A 80 24.06 12.20 9.98
C SER A 80 23.59 13.43 10.78
N ARG A 81 23.32 13.19 12.07
CA ARG A 81 23.70 14.02 13.24
C ARG A 81 23.57 15.55 13.10
N GLY A 82 22.59 16.13 13.78
CA GLY A 82 22.64 17.55 14.17
C GLY A 82 21.30 18.06 14.67
N LEU A 83 21.22 18.38 15.97
CA LEU A 83 20.21 19.30 16.49
C LEU A 83 20.26 20.60 15.69
N ALA A 84 19.25 20.89 14.89
CA ALA A 84 19.12 22.21 14.27
C ALA A 84 17.64 22.62 14.20
N SER A 85 17.29 23.50 15.14
CA SER A 85 16.24 24.49 15.08
C SER A 85 15.83 24.87 13.65
N CYS A 86 14.58 24.58 13.26
CA CYS A 86 14.00 25.12 12.03
C CYS A 86 13.70 26.61 12.24
N ARG A 87 14.68 27.45 11.93
CA ARG A 87 14.52 28.90 11.74
C ARG A 87 13.93 29.13 10.34
N ASN A 88 12.88 29.93 10.29
CA ASN A 88 12.21 30.39 9.07
C ASN A 88 13.22 30.92 8.05
N ASN A 89 13.21 30.41 6.81
CA ASN A 89 13.50 31.27 5.67
C ASN A 89 12.90 30.74 4.37
N GLU A 90 12.28 31.68 3.69
CA GLU A 90 11.57 31.59 2.43
C GLU A 90 12.58 31.36 1.29
N SER A 91 12.47 30.22 0.58
CA SER A 91 12.76 30.01 -0.84
C SER A 91 13.39 28.64 -1.14
N ARG A 92 12.67 27.86 -1.97
CA ARG A 92 13.18 26.79 -2.85
C ARG A 92 13.48 25.42 -2.22
N GLY A 93 12.42 24.62 -2.17
CA GLY A 93 12.46 23.18 -1.96
C GLY A 93 11.10 22.70 -1.44
N LEU A 94 10.06 22.76 -2.28
CA LEU A 94 8.67 22.39 -1.93
C LEU A 94 8.53 20.86 -1.75
N ALA A 95 9.21 20.30 -0.76
CA ALA A 95 8.64 19.19 -0.02
C ALA A 95 7.58 19.83 0.89
N SER A 96 6.33 19.83 0.42
CA SER A 96 5.18 20.41 1.15
C SER A 96 4.96 19.66 2.46
N CYS A 97 5.69 20.06 3.51
CA CYS A 97 5.39 19.72 4.89
C CYS A 97 4.13 20.49 5.30
N ARG A 98 2.97 20.08 4.79
CA ARG A 98 1.68 20.66 5.17
C ARG A 98 1.36 20.12 6.56
N ASN A 99 1.48 20.96 7.59
CA ASN A 99 0.92 20.64 8.89
C ASN A 99 -0.61 20.57 8.70
N ASN A 100 -1.16 19.38 8.93
CA ASN A 100 -2.59 19.14 8.81
C ASN A 100 -3.27 19.43 10.14
N GLU A 101 -3.89 20.61 10.24
CA GLU A 101 -4.80 20.97 11.33
C GLU A 101 -6.07 20.11 11.34
N LYS A 102 -6.40 19.53 10.17
CA LYS A 102 -7.52 18.62 9.98
C LYS A 102 -7.01 17.18 10.16
N ALA A 103 -7.68 16.38 10.98
CA ALA A 103 -7.37 14.97 11.19
C ALA A 103 -7.68 14.13 9.93
N GLU A 104 -6.93 14.38 8.86
CA GLU A 104 -7.08 13.77 7.54
C GLU A 104 -6.69 12.29 7.57
N TRP A 105 -7.36 11.47 6.77
CA TRP A 105 -7.02 10.06 6.65
C TRP A 105 -5.94 9.84 5.59
N ILE A 106 -4.96 9.02 5.95
CA ILE A 106 -3.88 8.59 5.07
C ILE A 106 -4.14 7.13 4.69
N VAL A 107 -4.33 6.90 3.40
CA VAL A 107 -4.47 5.56 2.83
C VAL A 107 -3.09 4.96 2.57
N LEU A 108 -2.78 3.90 3.31
CA LEU A 108 -1.47 3.25 3.31
C LEU A 108 -1.38 2.15 2.26
N SER A 109 -2.43 1.33 2.11
CA SER A 109 -2.44 0.27 1.11
C SER A 109 -3.86 -0.22 0.77
N CYS A 110 -3.99 -0.88 -0.38
CA CYS A 110 -5.24 -1.42 -0.90
C CYS A 110 -5.02 -2.82 -1.46
N TRP A 111 -5.96 -3.72 -1.21
CA TRP A 111 -5.88 -5.14 -1.57
C TRP A 111 -7.22 -5.62 -2.13
N ILE A 112 -7.19 -6.62 -3.01
CA ILE A 112 -8.39 -7.31 -3.51
C ILE A 112 -8.18 -8.83 -3.43
N ASP A 113 -9.20 -9.54 -2.94
CA ASP A 113 -9.20 -11.00 -2.82
C ASP A 113 -10.55 -11.58 -3.31
N PRO A 114 -10.56 -12.49 -4.31
CA PRO A 114 -9.41 -12.98 -5.08
C PRO A 114 -8.79 -11.90 -5.99
N PRO A 115 -7.48 -12.03 -6.33
CA PRO A 115 -6.83 -11.10 -7.24
C PRO A 115 -7.50 -11.16 -8.62
N LEU A 116 -7.57 -10.01 -9.31
CA LEU A 116 -8.13 -9.96 -10.66
C LEU A 116 -7.30 -10.83 -11.62
N PRO A 117 -7.94 -11.53 -12.58
CA PRO A 117 -7.24 -12.38 -13.53
C PRO A 117 -6.21 -11.56 -14.33
N GLY A 118 -4.97 -12.05 -14.39
CA GLY A 118 -3.88 -11.37 -15.11
C GLY A 118 -3.12 -10.31 -14.31
N SER A 119 -3.54 -10.00 -13.08
CA SER A 119 -2.74 -9.17 -12.16
C SER A 119 -1.43 -9.86 -11.76
N ILE A 120 -0.46 -9.08 -11.29
CA ILE A 120 0.82 -9.62 -10.79
C ILE A 120 0.57 -10.60 -9.64
N ASP A 121 -0.39 -10.30 -8.77
CA ASP A 121 -0.78 -11.16 -7.65
C ASP A 121 -1.42 -12.48 -8.12
N ASP A 122 -2.22 -12.47 -9.19
CA ASP A 122 -2.76 -13.71 -9.80
C ASP A 122 -1.65 -14.59 -10.38
N LYS A 123 -0.68 -14.01 -11.08
CA LYS A 123 0.50 -14.74 -11.60
C LYS A 123 1.30 -15.38 -10.47
N LYS A 124 1.59 -14.62 -9.40
CA LYS A 124 2.30 -15.11 -8.21
C LYS A 124 1.53 -16.21 -7.51
N LYS A 125 0.20 -16.07 -7.35
CA LYS A 125 -0.66 -17.08 -6.75
C LYS A 125 -0.65 -18.39 -7.56
N LYS A 126 -0.75 -18.30 -8.89
CA LYS A 126 -0.66 -19.47 -9.79
C LYS A 126 0.71 -20.14 -9.74
N ALA A 127 1.79 -19.37 -9.75
CA ALA A 127 3.15 -19.88 -9.61
C ALA A 127 3.35 -20.60 -8.27
N TYR A 128 2.87 -20.02 -7.18
CA TYR A 128 2.93 -20.61 -5.84
C TYR A 128 2.07 -21.89 -5.73
N GLN A 129 0.87 -21.89 -6.29
CA GLN A 129 0.03 -23.10 -6.36
C GLN A 129 0.71 -24.22 -7.17
N LYS A 130 1.38 -23.87 -8.28
CA LYS A 130 2.18 -24.82 -9.05
C LYS A 130 3.31 -25.39 -8.20
N TYR A 131 4.04 -24.54 -7.47
CA TYR A 131 5.09 -24.95 -6.54
C TYR A 131 4.57 -25.93 -5.47
N ILE A 132 3.44 -25.64 -4.81
CA ILE A 132 2.85 -26.52 -3.78
C ILE A 132 2.47 -27.89 -4.36
N LYS A 133 1.89 -27.93 -5.57
CA LYS A 133 1.49 -29.17 -6.25
C LYS A 133 2.67 -30.04 -6.66
N THR A 134 3.87 -29.46 -6.79
CA THR A 134 5.07 -30.22 -7.15
C THR A 134 5.57 -31.05 -5.96
N GLY A 135 5.90 -32.32 -6.21
CA GLY A 135 6.52 -33.20 -5.21
C GLY A 135 7.93 -32.74 -4.81
N PHE A 136 8.53 -33.42 -3.83
CA PHE A 136 9.83 -33.08 -3.23
C PHE A 136 10.94 -32.82 -4.27
N TRP A 137 11.11 -33.72 -5.25
CA TRP A 137 12.10 -33.56 -6.32
C TRP A 137 11.87 -32.33 -7.19
N GLY A 138 10.61 -31.99 -7.47
CA GLY A 138 10.31 -30.81 -8.26
C GLY A 138 10.62 -29.52 -7.52
N LYS A 139 10.42 -29.47 -6.20
CA LYS A 139 10.82 -28.33 -5.37
C LYS A 139 12.34 -28.18 -5.33
N PHE A 140 13.07 -29.28 -5.16
CA PHE A 140 14.53 -29.31 -5.19
C PHE A 140 15.09 -28.78 -6.52
N TRP A 141 14.52 -29.18 -7.66
CA TRP A 141 14.92 -28.67 -8.97
C TRP A 141 14.63 -27.20 -9.18
N ILE A 142 13.51 -26.69 -8.64
CA ILE A 142 13.18 -25.26 -8.70
C ILE A 142 14.22 -24.46 -7.91
N GLU A 143 14.61 -24.93 -6.74
CA GLU A 143 15.57 -24.28 -5.85
C GLU A 143 16.99 -24.24 -6.45
N ILE A 144 17.45 -25.36 -7.03
CA ILE A 144 18.71 -25.43 -7.79
C ILE A 144 18.69 -24.46 -8.97
N LYS A 145 17.58 -24.37 -9.71
CA LYS A 145 17.48 -23.45 -10.85
C LYS A 145 17.50 -21.98 -10.41
N CYS A 146 16.84 -21.63 -9.30
CA CYS A 146 16.92 -20.28 -8.75
C CYS A 146 18.35 -19.92 -8.36
N GLN A 147 19.11 -20.86 -7.77
CA GLN A 147 20.49 -20.63 -7.33
C GLN A 147 21.49 -20.54 -8.50
N LEU A 148 21.29 -21.31 -9.58
CA LEU A 148 22.16 -21.30 -10.76
C LEU A 148 21.83 -20.20 -11.77
N PHE A 149 20.56 -19.84 -11.94
CA PHE A 149 20.11 -18.96 -13.02
C PHE A 149 19.50 -17.64 -12.56
N GLY A 150 19.39 -17.40 -11.25
CA GLY A 150 18.95 -16.12 -10.69
C GLY A 150 17.53 -15.70 -11.09
N GLN A 151 16.66 -16.64 -11.48
CA GLN A 151 15.29 -16.30 -11.85
C GLN A 151 14.39 -16.16 -10.62
N GLU A 152 13.83 -14.97 -10.43
CA GLU A 152 12.74 -14.69 -9.48
C GLU A 152 11.37 -14.99 -10.12
N TYR A 153 10.42 -15.39 -9.27
CA TYR A 153 9.06 -15.81 -9.63
C TYR A 153 8.13 -14.69 -10.09
#